data_AF-A0A6N8SC53-F1
#
_entry.id   AF-A0A6N8SC53-F1
#
_cell.length_a   1.000
_cell.length_b   1.000
_cell.length_c   1.000
_cell.angle_alpha   90.00
_cell.angle_beta   90.00
_cell.angle_gamma   90.00
#
_symmetry.space_group_name_H-M   'P 1'
#
loop_
_entity.id
_entity.type
_entity.pdbx_description
1 polymer ?
#
loop_
_entity_poly.entity_id
_entity_poly.type
_entity_poly.pdbx_seq_one_letter_code
_entity_poly.pdbx_strand_id
1 'polypeptide(L)'
;MRPVLSAKLVLPLVAVAALAACQTKTPPPKANGGALPTMERIALGANACWFKSGDPAFKSYRLAPELNSFTGRPRILVVHRNSPESRPLLVVQAEGNPAKLAAFGPMMSEPVSARIATDVKRWAAGGKGC
;
A
#
# COMPACT_ATOMS: atom_id res chain seq x y z
N MET A 1 -12.17 -42.64 -54.90
CA MET A 1 -12.50 -41.25 -54.50
C MET A 1 -11.54 -40.85 -53.38
N ARG A 2 -10.56 -39.98 -53.66
CA ARG A 2 -9.59 -39.48 -52.68
C ARG A 2 -9.84 -37.98 -52.47
N PRO A 3 -10.15 -37.50 -51.26
CA PRO A 3 -10.24 -36.07 -51.03
C PRO A 3 -8.82 -35.52 -50.90
N VAL A 4 -8.43 -34.66 -51.83
CA VAL A 4 -7.20 -33.88 -51.75
C VAL A 4 -7.51 -32.73 -50.80
N LEU A 5 -7.10 -32.83 -49.53
CA LEU A 5 -7.21 -31.72 -48.59
C LEU A 5 -6.26 -30.60 -49.05
N SER A 6 -6.85 -29.55 -49.61
CA SER A 6 -6.17 -28.31 -49.99
C SER A 6 -5.44 -27.69 -48.80
N ALA A 7 -4.12 -27.92 -48.75
CA ALA A 7 -3.18 -27.32 -47.80
C ALA A 7 -2.93 -25.81 -48.07
N LYS A 8 -3.99 -25.02 -48.31
CA LYS A 8 -3.90 -23.59 -48.60
C LYS A 8 -4.44 -22.67 -47.50
N LEU A 9 -4.98 -23.22 -46.41
CA LEU A 9 -5.58 -22.44 -45.32
C LEU A 9 -4.72 -22.30 -44.06
N VAL A 10 -3.50 -22.85 -44.03
CA VAL A 10 -2.66 -22.82 -42.82
C VAL A 10 -1.80 -21.54 -42.73
N LEU A 11 -1.53 -20.89 -43.86
CA LEU A 11 -0.60 -19.75 -43.92
C LEU A 11 -1.10 -18.43 -43.30
N PRO A 12 -2.40 -18.04 -43.30
CA PRO A 12 -2.80 -16.76 -42.74
C PRO A 12 -2.94 -16.82 -41.20
N LEU A 13 -3.14 -18.00 -40.61
CA LEU A 13 -3.36 -18.13 -39.16
C LEU A 13 -2.09 -17.88 -38.33
N VAL A 14 -0.92 -18.24 -38.86
CA VAL A 14 0.36 -18.05 -38.16
C VAL A 14 0.76 -16.57 -38.10
N ALA A 15 0.41 -15.80 -39.12
CA ALA A 15 0.71 -14.36 -39.16
C ALA A 15 -0.08 -13.59 -38.09
N VAL A 16 -1.35 -13.92 -37.85
CA VAL A 16 -2.20 -13.22 -36.87
C VAL A 16 -1.77 -13.50 -35.42
N ALA A 17 -1.26 -14.72 -35.14
CA ALA A 17 -0.76 -15.07 -33.81
C ALA A 17 0.53 -14.33 -33.42
N ALA A 18 1.40 -14.01 -34.39
CA ALA A 18 2.63 -13.25 -34.15
C ALA A 18 2.36 -11.78 -33.76
N LEU A 19 1.25 -11.18 -34.24
CA LEU A 19 0.85 -9.81 -33.90
C LEU A 19 0.22 -9.70 -32.50
N ALA A 20 -0.37 -10.76 -31.95
CA ALA A 20 -0.94 -10.75 -30.59
C ALA A 20 0.14 -10.69 -29.49
N ALA A 21 1.36 -11.19 -29.77
CA ALA A 21 2.48 -11.16 -28.83
C ALA A 21 3.14 -9.77 -28.70
N CYS A 22 2.85 -8.85 -29.62
CA CYS A 22 3.39 -7.47 -29.59
C CYS A 22 2.47 -6.47 -28.89
N GLN A 23 1.40 -6.92 -28.19
CA GLN A 23 0.58 -6.00 -27.42
C GLN A 23 1.34 -5.55 -26.17
N THR A 24 1.71 -4.27 -26.14
CA THR A 24 2.29 -3.59 -24.98
C THR A 24 1.33 -3.75 -23.79
N LYS A 25 1.78 -4.47 -22.76
CA LYS A 25 1.00 -4.68 -21.55
C LYS A 25 0.69 -3.33 -20.91
N THR A 26 -0.59 -2.96 -20.85
CA THR A 26 -1.04 -1.74 -20.18
C THR A 26 -0.51 -1.75 -18.74
N PRO A 27 0.22 -0.71 -18.30
CA PRO A 27 0.65 -0.60 -16.92
C PRO A 27 -0.57 -0.66 -16.00
N PRO A 28 -0.48 -1.32 -14.84
CA PRO A 28 -1.58 -1.32 -13.89
C PRO A 28 -1.94 0.12 -13.51
N PRO A 29 -3.23 0.42 -13.24
CA PRO A 29 -3.65 1.74 -12.80
C PRO A 29 -2.82 2.21 -11.61
N LYS A 30 -2.29 3.44 -11.68
CA LYS A 30 -1.54 4.03 -10.58
C LYS A 30 -2.48 4.21 -9.38
N ALA A 31 -2.04 3.75 -8.20
CA ALA A 31 -2.81 3.91 -6.97
C ALA A 31 -3.12 5.40 -6.73
N ASN A 32 -4.32 5.69 -6.24
CA ASN A 32 -4.73 7.06 -5.91
C ASN A 32 -3.75 7.63 -4.87
N GLY A 33 -3.04 8.69 -5.28
CA GLY A 33 -2.00 9.33 -4.48
C GLY A 33 -2.52 10.35 -3.47
N GLY A 34 -3.83 10.55 -3.33
CA GLY A 34 -4.40 11.47 -2.35
C GLY A 34 -4.10 11.06 -0.90
N ALA A 35 -4.12 12.04 0.00
CA ALA A 35 -3.85 11.84 1.43
C ALA A 35 -4.71 10.73 2.06
N LEU A 36 -6.03 10.73 1.83
CA LEU A 36 -6.94 9.74 2.42
C LEU A 36 -6.67 8.30 1.91
N PRO A 37 -6.68 8.01 0.60
CA PRO A 37 -6.34 6.67 0.11
C PRO A 37 -4.93 6.20 0.49
N THR A 38 -3.99 7.13 0.65
CA THR A 38 -2.64 6.81 1.13
C THR A 38 -2.66 6.42 2.61
N MET A 39 -3.35 7.17 3.46
CA MET A 39 -3.45 6.87 4.89
C MET A 39 -4.31 5.64 5.18
N GLU A 40 -5.32 5.33 4.37
CA GLU A 40 -6.07 4.07 4.47
C GLU A 40 -5.15 2.86 4.26
N ARG A 41 -4.30 2.90 3.23
CA ARG A 41 -3.30 1.84 2.97
C ARG A 41 -2.30 1.72 4.11
N ILE A 42 -1.79 2.84 4.62
CA ILE A 42 -0.89 2.86 5.78
C ILE A 42 -1.58 2.27 7.02
N ALA A 43 -2.84 2.64 7.29
CA ALA A 43 -3.60 2.12 8.43
C ALA A 43 -3.80 0.60 8.34
N LEU A 44 -4.13 0.09 7.15
CA LEU A 44 -4.27 -1.34 6.90
C LEU A 44 -2.95 -2.09 7.08
N GLY A 45 -1.86 -1.55 6.53
CA GLY A 45 -0.52 -2.11 6.67
C GLY A 45 -0.06 -2.16 8.13
N ALA A 46 -0.17 -1.03 8.85
CA ALA A 46 0.16 -0.94 10.27
C ALA A 46 -0.66 -1.93 11.09
N ASN A 47 -1.98 -1.99 10.87
CA ASN A 47 -2.85 -2.92 11.59
C ASN A 47 -2.44 -4.38 11.36
N ALA A 48 -2.15 -4.77 10.12
CA ALA A 48 -1.75 -6.13 9.79
C ALA A 48 -0.36 -6.48 10.33
N CYS A 49 0.63 -5.62 10.07
CA CYS A 49 2.04 -5.93 10.24
C CYS A 49 2.64 -5.57 11.59
N TRP A 50 2.07 -4.58 12.28
CA TRP A 50 2.55 -4.18 13.60
C TRP A 50 1.68 -4.77 14.71
N PHE A 51 0.36 -4.78 14.55
CA PHE A 51 -0.54 -5.12 15.65
C PHE A 51 -1.11 -6.54 15.55
N LYS A 52 -1.70 -6.93 14.42
CA LYS A 52 -2.28 -8.28 14.25
C LYS A 52 -1.23 -9.39 14.16
N SER A 53 -0.04 -9.07 13.65
CA SER A 53 1.11 -9.98 13.64
C SER A 53 1.71 -10.26 15.02
N GLY A 54 1.42 -9.41 16.02
CA GLY A 54 2.06 -9.48 17.33
C GLY A 54 3.50 -8.97 17.36
N ASP A 55 3.87 -8.00 16.50
CA ASP A 55 5.24 -7.46 16.45
C ASP A 55 5.74 -7.02 17.84
N PRO A 56 6.92 -7.50 18.29
CA PRO A 56 7.43 -7.22 19.63
C PRO A 56 7.61 -5.73 19.95
N ALA A 57 7.89 -4.89 18.97
CA ALA A 57 8.06 -3.46 19.18
C ALA A 57 6.73 -2.71 19.33
N PHE A 58 5.61 -3.34 18.93
CA PHE A 58 4.29 -2.72 18.94
C PHE A 58 3.30 -3.38 19.91
N LYS A 59 3.64 -4.53 20.51
CA LYS A 59 2.75 -5.32 21.37
C LYS A 59 2.13 -4.56 22.55
N SER A 60 2.91 -3.66 23.17
CA SER A 60 2.49 -2.83 24.33
C SER A 60 1.61 -1.64 23.94
N TYR A 61 1.45 -1.41 22.64
CA TYR A 61 0.72 -0.29 22.09
C TYR A 61 -0.51 -0.77 21.32
N ARG A 62 -1.31 0.17 20.83
CA ARG A 62 -2.39 -0.11 19.89
C ARG A 62 -2.53 1.00 18.86
N LEU A 63 -3.10 0.64 17.72
CA LEU A 63 -3.43 1.56 16.63
C LEU A 63 -4.73 2.32 16.93
N ALA A 64 -4.74 3.62 16.68
CA ALA A 64 -5.94 4.45 16.66
C ALA A 64 -5.99 5.22 15.33
N PRO A 65 -6.78 4.75 14.34
CA PRO A 65 -6.96 5.47 13.07
C PRO A 65 -7.90 6.66 13.23
N GLU A 66 -7.47 7.82 12.75
CA GLU A 66 -8.25 9.05 12.66
C GLU A 66 -8.27 9.52 11.19
N LEU A 67 -8.88 8.68 10.35
CA LEU A 67 -8.93 8.91 8.90
C LEU A 67 -10.04 9.88 8.48
N ASN A 68 -11.08 10.02 9.31
CA ASN A 68 -12.14 11.00 9.07
C ASN A 68 -11.68 12.39 9.50
N SER A 69 -10.87 13.03 8.66
CA SER A 69 -10.35 14.37 8.88
C SER A 69 -11.06 15.37 7.98
N PHE A 70 -11.98 16.15 8.55
CA PHE A 70 -12.63 17.28 7.88
C PHE A 70 -11.65 18.39 7.45
N THR A 71 -10.43 18.36 7.97
CA THR A 71 -9.35 19.32 7.65
C THR A 71 -8.41 18.83 6.55
N GLY A 72 -8.69 17.68 5.93
CA GLY A 72 -7.85 17.12 4.86
C GLY A 72 -6.52 16.52 5.35
N ARG A 73 -6.40 16.24 6.65
CA ARG A 73 -5.20 15.68 7.30
C ARG A 73 -5.51 14.38 8.05
N PRO A 74 -5.83 13.29 7.32
CA PRO A 74 -6.01 11.98 7.93
C PRO A 74 -4.72 11.53 8.62
N ARG A 75 -4.86 10.83 9.74
CA ARG A 75 -3.72 10.33 10.52
C ARG A 75 -3.99 8.96 11.14
N ILE A 76 -2.92 8.26 11.47
CA ILE A 76 -2.95 7.15 12.41
C ILE A 76 -2.11 7.50 13.62
N LEU A 77 -2.54 7.00 14.78
CA LEU A 77 -1.86 7.17 16.05
C LEU A 77 -1.44 5.80 16.58
N VAL A 78 -0.28 5.75 17.22
CA VAL A 78 0.10 4.65 18.10
C VAL A 78 0.07 5.17 19.53
N VAL A 79 -0.74 4.52 20.36
CA VAL A 79 -0.98 4.92 21.75
C VAL A 79 -0.74 3.74 22.69
N HIS A 80 -0.57 3.99 23.98
CA HIS A 80 -0.50 2.91 24.97
C HIS A 80 -1.78 2.08 24.93
N ARG A 81 -1.63 0.75 24.95
CA ARG A 81 -2.77 -0.17 24.87
C ARG A 81 -3.82 0.12 25.94
N ASN A 82 -3.37 0.32 27.18
CA ASN A 82 -4.24 0.48 28.36
C ASN A 82 -4.58 1.96 28.68
N SER A 83 -4.07 2.92 27.91
CA SER A 83 -4.33 4.37 28.10
C SER A 83 -4.52 5.07 26.74
N PRO A 84 -5.63 4.82 26.05
CA PRO A 84 -6.01 5.45 24.77
C PRO A 84 -5.79 6.93 24.62
N GLU A 85 -6.22 7.64 25.64
CA GLU A 85 -6.35 9.08 25.77
C GLU A 85 -5.00 9.73 26.11
N SER A 86 -3.99 8.92 26.43
CA SER A 86 -2.64 9.40 26.63
C SER A 86 -2.05 9.96 25.34
N ARG A 87 -1.01 10.78 25.50
CA ARG A 87 -0.28 11.40 24.38
C ARG A 87 0.19 10.32 23.38
N PRO A 88 -0.10 10.46 22.08
CA PRO A 88 0.40 9.55 21.05
C PRO A 88 1.92 9.42 21.05
N LEU A 89 2.40 8.19 20.86
CA LEU A 89 3.81 7.84 20.77
C LEU A 89 4.34 7.90 19.33
N LEU A 90 3.46 7.68 18.36
CA LEU A 90 3.71 7.87 16.95
C LEU A 90 2.46 8.50 16.34
N VAL A 91 2.67 9.51 15.51
CA VAL A 91 1.67 10.07 14.61
C VAL A 91 2.20 9.91 13.21
N VAL A 92 1.43 9.28 12.33
CA VAL A 92 1.67 9.30 10.88
C VAL A 92 0.49 9.98 10.23
N GLN A 93 0.74 11.00 9.44
CA GLN A 93 -0.31 11.77 8.77
C GLN A 93 0.08 12.08 7.32
N ALA A 94 -0.93 12.38 6.52
CA ALA A 94 -0.75 12.85 5.16
C ALA A 94 -1.61 14.08 4.86
N GLU A 95 -1.19 14.88 3.90
CA GLU A 95 -2.00 15.98 3.35
C GLU A 95 -1.79 16.14 1.84
N GLY A 96 -2.77 16.75 1.17
CA GLY A 96 -2.70 17.07 -0.25
C GLY A 96 -2.91 15.90 -1.22
N ASN A 97 -2.68 16.20 -2.50
CA ASN A 97 -2.71 15.25 -3.61
C ASN A 97 -1.67 15.72 -4.67
N PRO A 98 -0.50 15.08 -4.78
CA PRO A 98 -0.10 13.85 -4.11
C PRO A 98 0.13 14.02 -2.59
N ALA A 99 -0.05 12.94 -1.85
CA ALA A 99 0.07 12.87 -0.40
C ALA A 99 1.49 13.22 0.06
N LYS A 100 1.60 14.24 0.89
CA LYS A 100 2.83 14.57 1.63
C LYS A 100 2.75 13.93 3.01
N LEU A 101 3.68 13.03 3.32
CA LEU A 101 3.70 12.28 4.57
C LEU A 101 4.55 12.96 5.62
N ALA A 102 4.08 12.90 6.87
CA ALA A 102 4.86 13.22 8.05
C ALA A 102 4.70 12.11 9.09
N ALA A 103 5.81 11.74 9.74
CA ALA A 103 5.82 10.82 10.87
C ALA A 103 6.63 11.46 12.01
N PHE A 104 6.04 11.53 13.20
CA PHE A 104 6.66 12.19 14.36
C PHE A 104 6.15 11.59 15.67
N GLY A 105 6.82 11.91 16.78
CA GLY A 105 6.51 11.43 18.13
C GLY A 105 7.67 10.64 18.75
N PRO A 106 7.56 10.26 20.03
CA PRO A 106 8.58 9.50 20.76
C PRO A 106 9.19 8.31 20.01
N MET A 107 8.37 7.48 19.34
CA MET A 107 8.88 6.29 18.63
C MET A 107 9.82 6.62 17.46
N MET A 108 9.80 7.85 16.94
CA MET A 108 10.71 8.30 15.89
C MET A 108 12.12 8.62 16.41
N SER A 109 12.30 8.65 17.74
CA SER A 109 13.62 8.79 18.39
C SER A 109 14.16 7.45 18.92
N GLU A 110 13.41 6.36 18.73
CA GLU A 110 13.77 5.02 19.18
C GLU A 110 14.44 4.21 18.06
N PRO A 111 15.11 3.08 18.37
CA PRO A 111 15.72 2.20 17.36
C PRO A 111 14.73 1.67 16.29
N VAL A 112 13.43 1.60 16.62
CA VAL A 112 12.38 1.14 15.69
C VAL A 112 12.04 2.16 14.60
N SER A 113 12.49 3.41 14.72
CA SER A 113 12.17 4.54 13.81
C SER A 113 12.48 4.25 12.33
N ALA A 114 13.63 3.63 12.03
CA ALA A 114 14.02 3.30 10.66
C ALA A 114 13.06 2.28 10.02
N ARG A 115 12.58 1.31 10.81
CA ARG A 115 11.60 0.32 10.36
C ARG A 115 10.23 0.97 10.14
N ILE A 116 9.78 1.82 11.07
CA ILE A 116 8.55 2.62 10.91
C ILE A 116 8.59 3.39 9.59
N ALA A 117 9.68 4.12 9.32
CA ALA A 117 9.81 4.90 8.10
C ALA A 117 9.78 4.02 6.84
N THR A 118 10.40 2.85 6.88
CA THR A 118 10.44 1.90 5.76
C THR A 118 9.06 1.32 5.46
N ASP A 119 8.36 0.85 6.49
CA ASP A 119 7.04 0.26 6.37
C ASP A 119 6.00 1.28 5.89
N VAL A 120 6.00 2.49 6.47
CA VAL A 120 5.10 3.58 6.04
C VAL A 120 5.34 3.94 4.58
N LYS A 121 6.60 4.08 4.15
CA LYS A 121 6.94 4.36 2.75
C LYS A 121 6.47 3.23 1.82
N ARG A 122 6.66 1.97 2.22
CA ARG A 122 6.20 0.80 1.46
C ARG A 122 4.69 0.84 1.24
N TRP A 123 3.91 1.02 2.30
CA TRP A 123 2.44 1.02 2.20
C TRP A 123 1.91 2.25 1.47
N ALA A 124 2.54 3.41 1.65
CA ALA A 124 2.22 4.61 0.88
C ALA A 124 2.41 4.42 -0.64
N ALA A 125 3.45 3.68 -1.03
CA ALA A 125 3.69 3.30 -2.42
C ALA A 125 2.72 2.21 -2.93
N GLY A 126 1.90 1.61 -2.06
CA GLY A 126 0.99 0.52 -2.40
C GLY A 126 1.61 -0.87 -2.28
N GLY A 127 2.82 -0.97 -1.73
CA GLY A 127 3.42 -2.24 -1.34
C GLY A 127 2.57 -2.95 -0.28
N LYS A 128 2.55 -4.27 -0.33
CA LYS A 128 1.83 -5.13 0.61
C LYS A 128 2.81 -5.81 1.56
N GLY A 129 2.29 -6.33 2.67
CA GLY A 129 3.05 -7.14 3.60
C GLY A 129 3.95 -6.35 4.55
N CYS A 130 4.69 -7.14 5.33
CA CYS A 130 5.70 -6.77 6.31
C CYS A 130 7.06 -7.25 5.73
#